data_AF-A0A972UI79-F1
#
_entry.id   AF-A0A972UI79-F1
#
_cell.length_a   1.000
_cell.length_b   1.000
_cell.length_c   1.000
_cell.angle_alpha   90.00
_cell.angle_beta   90.00
_cell.angle_gamma   90.00
#
_symmetry.space_group_name_H-M   'P 1'
#
loop_
_entity.id
_entity.type
_entity.pdbx_description
1 polymer ?
#
loop_
_entity_poly.entity_id
_entity_poly.type
_entity_poly.pdbx_seq_one_letter_code
_entity_poly.pdbx_strand_id
1 'polypeptide(L)'
;MEFLGTLWRGDAGLKRTYWLYGALGSLIFFVVPGSALTAMNLLGPKGSVWGYFLLTYLVGLTPAYAVFISISIWRSADKYDGNPLWRILAKVAVLLGVVEAGLFISGLVGI
;
A
#
# COMPACT_ATOMS: atom_id res chain seq x y z
N MET A 1 21.31 3.66 2.27
CA MET A 1 20.56 4.31 1.17
C MET A 1 20.25 3.36 0.01
N GLU A 2 20.91 2.20 -0.13
CA GLU A 2 20.72 1.32 -1.31
C GLU A 2 19.38 0.55 -1.33
N PHE A 3 18.81 0.23 -0.17
CA PHE A 3 17.64 -0.64 -0.03
C PHE A 3 16.39 -0.12 -0.77
N LEU A 4 15.98 1.13 -0.54
CA LEU A 4 14.82 1.72 -1.21
C LEU A 4 15.05 1.82 -2.72
N GLY A 5 16.28 2.12 -3.15
CA GLY A 5 16.65 2.11 -4.55
C GLY A 5 16.52 0.73 -5.19
N THR A 6 16.96 -0.32 -4.51
CA THR A 6 16.85 -1.72 -4.97
C THR A 6 15.38 -2.16 -5.11
N LEU A 7 14.53 -1.78 -4.16
CA LEU A 7 13.08 -2.01 -4.25
C LEU A 7 12.46 -1.26 -5.43
N TRP A 8 12.72 0.04 -5.51
CA TRP A 8 12.16 0.90 -6.56
C TRP A 8 12.56 0.45 -7.96
N ARG A 9 13.80 -0.01 -8.15
CA ARG A 9 14.27 -0.55 -9.43
C ARG A 9 13.72 -1.95 -9.72
N GLY A 10 13.10 -2.61 -8.76
CA GLY A 10 12.54 -3.96 -8.90
C GLY A 10 13.57 -5.08 -8.72
N ASP A 11 14.78 -4.78 -8.26
CA ASP A 11 15.91 -5.73 -8.15
C ASP A 11 15.81 -6.65 -6.92
N ALA A 12 14.90 -6.38 -6.00
CA ALA A 12 14.69 -7.18 -4.78
C ALA A 12 14.04 -8.56 -5.04
N GLY A 13 13.55 -8.80 -6.26
CA GLY A 13 12.89 -10.04 -6.68
C GLY A 13 11.40 -10.11 -6.34
N LEU A 14 10.61 -10.63 -7.28
CA LEU A 14 9.14 -10.58 -7.23
C LEU A 14 8.53 -11.15 -5.94
N LYS A 15 8.97 -12.35 -5.50
CA LYS A 15 8.41 -13.00 -4.31
C LYS A 15 8.59 -12.13 -3.06
N ARG A 16 9.79 -11.55 -2.90
CA ARG A 16 10.11 -10.69 -1.76
C ARG A 16 9.33 -9.37 -1.87
N THR A 17 9.34 -8.74 -3.04
CA THR A 17 8.62 -7.48 -3.26
C THR A 17 7.12 -7.62 -3.01
N TYR A 18 6.50 -8.67 -3.53
CA TYR A 18 5.07 -8.90 -3.38
C TYR A 18 4.66 -9.32 -1.96
N TRP A 19 5.28 -10.36 -1.38
CA TRP A 19 4.80 -10.88 -0.09
C TRP A 19 5.23 -10.03 1.11
N LEU A 20 6.49 -9.63 1.18
CA LEU A 20 7.01 -8.89 2.34
C LEU A 20 6.61 -7.43 2.31
N TYR A 21 6.70 -6.78 1.15
CA TYR A 21 6.45 -5.34 1.08
C TYR A 21 5.06 -5.03 0.52
N GLY A 22 4.54 -5.81 -0.43
CA GLY A 22 3.15 -5.69 -0.87
C GLY A 22 2.17 -6.14 0.22
N ALA A 23 2.11 -7.43 0.52
CA ALA A 23 1.10 -8.01 1.40
C ALA A 23 1.34 -7.70 2.88
N LEU A 24 2.55 -7.92 3.41
CA LEU A 24 2.83 -7.64 4.81
C LEU A 24 2.98 -6.13 5.08
N GLY A 25 3.52 -5.38 4.11
CA GLY A 25 3.53 -3.93 4.17
C GLY A 25 2.13 -3.31 4.17
N SER A 26 1.20 -3.83 3.34
CA SER A 26 -0.16 -3.29 3.32
C SER A 26 -0.89 -3.47 4.66
N LEU A 27 -0.63 -4.55 5.40
CA LEU A 27 -1.17 -4.71 6.76
C LEU A 27 -0.76 -3.55 7.69
N ILE A 28 0.51 -3.13 7.62
CA ILE A 28 1.06 -2.09 8.48
C ILE A 28 0.57 -0.70 8.05
N PHE A 29 0.53 -0.43 6.74
CA PHE A 29 0.23 0.90 6.22
C PHE A 29 -1.27 1.18 6.03
N PHE A 30 -2.11 0.15 5.96
CA PHE A 30 -3.55 0.28 5.72
C PHE A 30 -4.42 -0.34 6.83
N VAL A 31 -4.20 -1.61 7.18
CA VAL A 31 -5.11 -2.33 8.09
C VAL A 31 -4.99 -1.84 9.53
N VAL A 32 -3.77 -1.72 10.05
CA VAL A 32 -3.55 -1.25 11.43
C VAL A 32 -4.04 0.20 11.64
N PRO A 33 -3.69 1.17 10.78
CA PRO A 33 -4.13 2.56 10.96
C PRO A 33 -5.63 2.73 10.69
N GLY A 34 -6.18 1.99 9.70
CA GLY A 34 -7.62 2.01 9.40
C GLY A 34 -8.45 1.48 10.58
N SER A 35 -8.07 0.34 11.15
CA SER A 35 -8.75 -0.22 12.33
C SER A 35 -8.64 0.68 13.56
N ALA A 36 -7.48 1.31 13.78
CA ALA A 36 -7.31 2.30 14.84
C ALA A 36 -8.23 3.52 14.65
N LEU A 37 -8.37 4.01 13.41
CA LEU A 37 -9.26 5.13 13.09
C LEU A 37 -10.72 4.76 13.34
N THR A 38 -11.15 3.57 12.92
CA THR A 38 -12.51 3.07 13.17
C THR A 38 -12.79 2.96 14.66
N ALA A 39 -11.87 2.36 15.43
CA ALA A 39 -12.02 2.25 16.89
C ALA A 39 -12.11 3.62 17.56
N MET A 40 -11.30 4.60 17.13
CA MET A 40 -11.34 5.97 17.66
C MET A 40 -12.61 6.71 17.28
N ASN A 41 -13.14 6.53 16.07
CA ASN A 41 -14.41 7.15 15.68
C ASN A 41 -15.61 6.55 16.42
N LEU A 42 -15.57 5.26 16.75
CA LEU A 42 -16.65 4.57 17.45
C LEU A 42 -16.61 4.77 18.98
N LEU A 43 -15.42 4.79 19.58
CA LEU A 43 -15.24 4.71 21.04
C LEU A 43 -14.45 5.89 21.63
N GLY A 44 -13.81 6.71 20.80
CA GLY A 44 -12.86 7.73 21.24
C GLY A 44 -13.47 9.13 21.41
N PRO A 45 -12.80 10.01 22.18
CA PRO A 45 -13.16 11.43 22.24
C PRO A 45 -13.02 12.09 20.87
N LYS A 46 -14.09 12.72 20.38
CA LYS A 46 -14.08 13.51 19.13
C LYS A 46 -13.08 14.66 19.26
N GLY A 47 -12.20 14.82 18.28
CA GLY A 47 -11.21 15.90 18.24
C GLY A 47 -9.90 15.64 19.00
N SER A 48 -9.58 14.39 19.33
CA SER A 48 -8.28 14.06 19.94
C SER A 48 -7.10 14.35 18.99
N VAL A 49 -5.98 14.81 19.55
CA VAL A 49 -4.71 15.04 18.82
C VAL A 49 -4.27 13.77 18.07
N TRP A 50 -4.48 12.61 18.66
CA TRP A 50 -4.22 11.31 18.05
C TRP A 50 -5.03 11.07 16.77
N GLY A 51 -6.28 11.53 16.71
CA GLY A 51 -7.11 11.43 15.50
C GLY A 51 -6.54 12.23 14.33
N TYR A 52 -6.02 13.44 14.60
CA TYR A 52 -5.38 14.27 13.57
C TYR A 52 -4.07 13.66 13.07
N PHE A 53 -3.25 13.09 13.95
CA PHE A 53 -2.04 12.36 13.54
C PHE A 53 -2.37 11.16 12.65
N LEU A 54 -3.39 10.39 13.03
CA LEU A 54 -3.80 9.20 12.30
C LEU A 54 -4.37 9.55 10.92
N LEU A 55 -5.18 10.61 10.83
CA LEU A 55 -5.66 11.17 9.56
C LEU A 55 -4.51 11.62 8.67
N THR A 56 -3.52 12.33 9.22
CA THR A 56 -2.36 12.80 8.46
C THR A 56 -1.53 11.63 7.92
N TYR A 57 -1.35 10.58 8.73
CA TYR A 57 -0.68 9.35 8.30
C TYR A 57 -1.43 8.68 7.14
N LEU A 58 -2.76 8.52 7.27
CA LEU A 58 -3.61 7.86 6.28
C LEU A 58 -3.70 8.64 4.95
N VAL A 59 -3.75 9.97 4.99
CA VAL A 59 -3.90 10.80 3.79
C VAL A 59 -2.55 11.11 3.13
N GLY A 60 -1.45 11.16 3.90
CA GLY A 60 -0.13 11.48 3.36
C GLY A 60 0.74 10.25 3.08
N LEU A 61 1.00 9.47 4.13
CA LEU A 61 2.07 8.46 4.14
C LEU A 61 1.63 7.14 3.49
N THR A 62 0.40 6.72 3.76
CA THR A 62 -0.20 5.51 3.17
C THR A 62 -0.27 5.57 1.62
N PRO A 63 -0.80 6.62 0.97
CA PRO A 63 -0.84 6.67 -0.50
C PRO A 63 0.55 6.78 -1.12
N ALA A 64 1.49 7.50 -0.50
CA ALA A 64 2.88 7.54 -0.96
C ALA A 64 3.51 6.14 -0.94
N TYR A 65 3.28 5.38 0.13
CA TYR A 65 3.70 3.98 0.22
C TYR A 65 3.03 3.11 -0.85
N ALA A 66 1.72 3.27 -1.05
CA ALA A 66 0.92 2.53 -2.04
C ALA A 66 1.50 2.65 -3.45
N VAL A 67 1.79 3.89 -3.87
CA VAL A 67 2.38 4.18 -5.17
C VAL A 67 3.78 3.59 -5.26
N PHE A 68 4.60 3.80 -4.22
CA PHE A 68 5.96 3.29 -4.19
C PHE A 68 6.02 1.77 -4.34
N ILE A 69 5.21 1.04 -3.58
CA ILE A 69 5.22 -0.41 -3.59
C ILE A 69 4.61 -0.97 -4.88
N SER A 70 3.56 -0.33 -5.40
CA SER A 70 2.94 -0.72 -6.68
C SER A 70 3.95 -0.67 -7.83
N ILE A 71 4.72 0.42 -7.92
CA ILE A 71 5.78 0.58 -8.93
C ILE A 71 6.89 -0.46 -8.73
N SER A 72 7.29 -0.69 -7.48
CA SER A 72 8.31 -1.67 -7.15
C SER A 72 7.90 -3.09 -7.54
N ILE A 73 6.66 -3.50 -7.23
CA ILE A 73 6.10 -4.80 -7.62
C ILE A 73 6.03 -4.91 -9.14
N TRP A 74 5.52 -3.88 -9.82
CA TRP A 74 5.40 -3.89 -11.28
C TRP A 74 6.75 -4.10 -11.96
N ARG A 75 7.77 -3.33 -11.55
CA ARG A 75 9.14 -3.45 -12.06
C ARG A 75 9.78 -4.79 -11.71
N SER A 76 9.56 -5.30 -10.49
CA SER A 76 10.01 -6.65 -10.12
C SER A 76 9.33 -7.74 -10.95
N ALA A 77 8.07 -7.56 -11.35
CA ALA A 77 7.35 -8.50 -12.20
C ALA A 77 7.91 -8.47 -13.64
N ASP A 78 8.22 -7.29 -14.18
CA ASP A 78 8.85 -7.14 -15.49
C ASP A 78 10.19 -7.86 -15.58
N LYS A 79 10.97 -7.85 -14.50
CA LYS A 79 12.27 -8.54 -14.38
C LYS A 79 12.18 -10.00 -13.94
N TYR A 80 10.97 -10.53 -13.73
CA TYR A 80 10.81 -11.88 -13.17
C TYR A 80 10.92 -12.95 -14.25
N ASP A 81 12.03 -13.67 -14.33
CA ASP A 81 12.28 -14.72 -15.35
C ASP A 81 11.71 -16.11 -15.00
N GLY A 82 10.98 -16.22 -13.89
CA GLY A 82 10.35 -17.48 -13.47
C GLY A 82 9.02 -17.77 -14.18
N ASN A 83 8.13 -18.51 -13.52
CA ASN A 83 6.83 -18.87 -14.09
C ASN A 83 5.99 -17.62 -14.41
N PRO A 84 5.52 -17.45 -15.66
CA PRO A 84 4.79 -16.26 -16.10
C PRO A 84 3.49 -16.01 -15.34
N LEU A 85 2.88 -17.03 -14.74
CA LEU A 85 1.67 -16.88 -13.92
C LEU A 85 1.90 -15.92 -12.76
N TRP A 86 3.04 -16.01 -12.06
CA TRP A 86 3.34 -15.12 -10.93
C TRP A 86 3.54 -13.68 -11.38
N ARG A 87 4.16 -13.47 -12.55
CA ARG A 87 4.31 -12.14 -13.15
C ARG A 87 2.95 -11.50 -13.41
N ILE A 88 2.03 -12.26 -14.02
CA ILE A 88 0.69 -11.77 -14.36
C ILE A 88 -0.13 -11.50 -13.09
N LEU A 89 -0.16 -12.44 -12.15
CA LEU A 89 -0.90 -12.31 -10.90
C LEU A 89 -0.44 -11.07 -10.10
N ALA A 90 0.86 -10.82 -10.01
CA ALA A 90 1.38 -9.65 -9.30
C ALA A 90 0.93 -8.33 -9.95
N LYS A 91 0.93 -8.24 -11.28
CA LYS A 91 0.46 -7.04 -11.99
C LYS A 91 -1.05 -6.85 -11.83
N VAL A 92 -1.84 -7.92 -11.92
CA VAL A 92 -3.28 -7.88 -11.68
C VAL A 92 -3.58 -7.41 -10.25
N ALA A 93 -2.86 -7.93 -9.25
CA ALA A 93 -3.00 -7.50 -7.86
C ALA A 93 -2.70 -6.00 -7.68
N VAL A 94 -1.66 -5.48 -8.35
CA VAL A 94 -1.36 -4.03 -8.34
C VAL A 94 -2.50 -3.23 -8.96
N LEU A 95 -3.05 -3.66 -10.10
CA LEU A 95 -4.18 -2.97 -10.74
C LEU A 95 -5.42 -2.96 -9.84
N LEU A 96 -5.75 -4.09 -9.22
CA LEU A 96 -6.86 -4.19 -8.28
C LEU A 96 -6.67 -3.24 -7.09
N GLY A 97 -5.47 -3.19 -6.50
CA GLY A 97 -5.17 -2.28 -5.40
C GLY A 97 -5.24 -0.79 -5.80
N VAL A 98 -4.83 -0.44 -7.02
CA VAL A 98 -4.95 0.93 -7.54
C VAL A 98 -6.43 1.31 -7.72
N VAL A 99 -7.25 0.40 -8.25
CA VAL A 99 -8.70 0.62 -8.40
C VAL A 99 -9.36 0.78 -7.03
N GLU A 100 -9.05 -0.10 -6.08
CA GLU A 100 -9.56 -0.02 -4.70
C GLU A 100 -9.18 1.33 -4.04
N ALA A 101 -7.93 1.76 -4.17
CA ALA A 101 -7.48 3.04 -3.65
C ALA A 101 -8.22 4.23 -4.29
N GLY A 102 -8.44 4.18 -5.62
CA GLY A 102 -9.22 5.19 -6.32
C GLY A 102 -10.67 5.28 -5.82
N LEU A 103 -11.32 4.13 -5.62
CA LEU A 103 -12.67 4.06 -5.06
C LEU A 103 -12.73 4.61 -3.63
N PHE A 104 -11.76 4.24 -2.79
CA PHE A 104 -11.67 4.75 -1.43
C PHE A 104 -11.54 6.28 -1.39
N ILE A 105 -10.70 6.84 -2.27
CA ILE A 105 -10.55 8.30 -2.40
C ILE A 105 -11.84 8.94 -2.91
N SER A 106 -12.51 8.37 -3.93
CA SER A 106 -13.79 8.91 -4.43
C SER A 106 -14.86 8.97 -3.34
N GLY A 107 -14.97 7.90 -2.52
CA GLY A 107 -15.88 7.87 -1.37
C GLY A 107 -15.54 8.90 -0.29
N LEU A 108 -14.26 9.25 -0.10
CA LEU A 108 -13.84 10.32 0.80
C LEU A 108 -14.19 11.72 0.29
N VAL A 109 -14.11 11.95 -1.03
CA VAL A 109 -14.40 13.26 -1.63
C VAL A 109 -15.90 13.43 -1.95
N GLY A 110 -16.69 12.36 -1.91
CA GLY A 110 -18.14 12.40 -2.14
C GLY A 110 -18.53 12.58 -3.60
N ILE A 111 -17.68 12.12 -4.53
CA ILE A 111 -17.91 12.12 -5.98
C ILE A 111 -18.34 10.72 -6.42
#